data_AF-A0A0F8VVZ7-F1
#
_entry.id   AF-A0A0F8VVZ7-F1
#
_cell.length_a   1.000
_cell.length_b   1.000
_cell.length_c   1.000
_cell.angle_alpha   90.00
_cell.angle_beta   90.00
_cell.angle_gamma   90.00
#
_symmetry.space_group_name_H-M   'P 1'
#
loop_
_entity.id
_entity.type
_entity.pdbx_description
1 polymer ?
#
loop_
_entity_poly.entity_id
_entity_poly.type
_entity_poly.pdbx_seq_one_letter_code
_entity_poly.pdbx_strand_id
1 'polypeptide(L)'
;IYDHQSHVPERPLGFSDTWRYGRPLGTKPFSAPGHVLLEPIALKKRPRPPVIPSKVVDRSKGATFSIHDIYEGPGLAGVPRGTVKKFRLFTYQFAYHGMGGQVNRVGLDGPWDIKRVLGTVPIEPDGSAMFLVPANTPISIQPLDEDGKEVNPNVW
;
A
#
# COMPACT_ATOMS: atom_id res chain seq x y z
N ILE A 1 17.61 61.18 -18.84
CA ILE A 1 17.31 60.10 -19.81
C ILE A 1 18.20 58.92 -19.40
N TYR A 2 17.82 57.91 -18.62
CA TYR A 2 16.56 57.37 -18.13
C TYR A 2 16.74 56.92 -16.66
N ASP A 3 15.68 57.07 -15.87
CA ASP A 3 15.46 56.46 -14.56
C ASP A 3 15.07 54.98 -14.76
N HIS A 4 15.69 54.07 -14.01
CA HIS A 4 15.41 52.63 -14.03
C HIS A 4 14.71 52.18 -12.74
N GLN A 5 13.65 52.88 -12.34
CA GLN A 5 12.58 52.27 -11.54
C GLN A 5 11.78 51.29 -12.40
N SER A 6 12.26 50.06 -12.54
CA SER A 6 11.42 48.95 -12.99
C SER A 6 10.56 48.49 -11.83
N HIS A 7 9.37 49.07 -11.73
CA HIS A 7 8.23 48.55 -10.99
C HIS A 7 7.99 47.10 -11.41
N VAL A 8 8.40 46.13 -10.59
CA VAL A 8 7.98 44.75 -10.74
C VAL A 8 6.53 44.72 -10.27
N PRO A 9 5.54 44.42 -11.13
CA PRO A 9 4.18 44.27 -10.65
C PRO A 9 4.18 43.05 -9.74
N GLU A 10 3.73 43.22 -8.51
CA GLU A 10 3.38 42.08 -7.66
C GLU A 10 2.36 41.23 -8.42
N ARG A 11 2.79 40.08 -8.93
CA ARG A 11 1.85 39.08 -9.41
C ARG A 11 1.10 38.59 -8.18
N PRO A 12 -0.22 38.76 -8.08
CA PRO A 12 -0.95 38.02 -7.07
C PRO A 12 -0.68 36.55 -7.34
N LEU A 13 -0.38 35.78 -6.28
CA LEU A 13 -0.30 34.33 -6.32
C LEU A 13 -1.67 33.80 -6.80
N GLY A 14 -1.83 33.74 -8.11
CA GLY A 14 -2.97 33.19 -8.77
C GLY A 14 -2.95 31.70 -8.53
N PHE A 15 -3.70 31.24 -7.53
CA PHE A 15 -4.24 29.90 -7.56
C PHE A 15 -4.93 29.75 -8.91
N SER A 16 -4.40 28.88 -9.77
CA SER A 16 -5.05 28.54 -11.02
C SER A 16 -6.49 28.15 -10.73
N ASP A 17 -7.45 28.81 -11.39
CA ASP A 17 -8.91 28.56 -11.33
C ASP A 17 -9.30 27.20 -11.92
N THR A 18 -8.44 26.19 -11.81
CA THR A 18 -8.63 24.91 -12.44
C THR A 18 -8.12 23.79 -11.53
N TRP A 19 -8.99 22.78 -11.38
CA TRP A 19 -8.69 21.35 -11.20
C TRP A 19 -8.96 20.69 -9.84
N ARG A 20 -10.16 20.09 -9.74
CA ARG A 20 -10.31 18.61 -9.74
C ARG A 20 -11.70 18.25 -10.27
N TYR A 21 -11.74 17.41 -11.31
CA TYR A 21 -12.96 16.76 -11.86
C TYR A 21 -14.04 17.62 -12.51
N GLY A 22 -13.69 18.71 -13.20
CA GLY A 22 -14.56 19.32 -14.24
C GLY A 22 -15.99 19.72 -13.81
N ARG A 23 -16.26 19.83 -12.51
CA ARG A 23 -17.57 20.29 -12.00
C ARG A 23 -17.41 21.71 -11.46
N PRO A 24 -18.18 22.68 -11.99
CA PRO A 24 -18.27 23.99 -11.36
C PRO A 24 -18.89 23.81 -9.96
N LEU A 25 -18.08 24.01 -8.92
CA LEU A 25 -18.62 24.42 -7.63
C LEU A 25 -19.10 25.85 -7.87
N GLY A 26 -20.42 26.07 -7.92
CA GLY A 26 -21.05 27.35 -8.29
C GLY A 26 -20.74 28.53 -7.36
N THR A 27 -19.73 28.44 -6.49
CA THR A 27 -19.18 29.53 -5.67
C THR A 27 -17.69 29.27 -5.44
N LYS A 28 -16.87 30.32 -5.53
CA LYS A 28 -15.46 30.28 -5.12
C LYS A 28 -15.39 29.82 -3.66
N PRO A 29 -14.56 28.83 -3.29
CA PRO A 29 -14.38 28.48 -1.89
C PRO A 29 -13.92 29.73 -1.12
N PHE A 30 -14.47 29.91 0.09
CA PHE A 30 -14.09 31.02 0.96
C PHE A 30 -12.56 31.03 1.15
N SER A 31 -11.95 32.21 1.09
CA SER A 31 -10.55 32.41 1.45
C SER A 31 -10.47 33.78 2.10
N ALA A 32 -9.88 33.84 3.29
CA ALA A 32 -9.53 35.08 3.96
C ALA A 32 -8.03 35.35 3.73
N PRO A 33 -7.60 36.61 3.56
CA PRO A 33 -6.18 36.93 3.47
C PRO A 33 -5.38 36.32 4.64
N GLY A 34 -4.23 35.73 4.32
CA GLY A 34 -3.38 35.04 5.30
C GLY A 34 -3.87 33.66 5.76
N HIS A 35 -4.99 33.16 5.23
CA HIS A 35 -5.57 31.87 5.63
C HIS A 35 -5.82 30.95 4.43
N VAL A 36 -5.57 29.66 4.62
CA VAL A 36 -5.93 28.60 3.67
C VAL A 36 -7.04 27.73 4.25
N LEU A 37 -7.99 27.34 3.40
CA LEU A 37 -9.04 26.39 3.77
C LEU A 37 -8.60 24.99 3.39
N LEU A 38 -8.29 24.17 4.40
CA LEU A 38 -7.93 22.77 4.25
C LEU A 38 -9.14 21.92 4.66
N GLU A 39 -9.54 20.98 3.80
CA GLU A 39 -10.61 20.00 4.06
C GLU A 39 -12.02 20.58 4.39
N PRO A 40 -12.61 21.42 3.52
CA PRO A 40 -13.97 21.90 3.76
C PRO A 40 -14.99 20.75 3.81
N ILE A 41 -15.70 20.62 4.92
CA ILE A 41 -16.78 19.63 5.09
C ILE A 41 -18.12 20.29 4.76
N ALA A 42 -18.68 19.95 3.60
CA ALA A 42 -19.99 20.44 3.20
C ALA A 42 -21.10 19.89 4.12
N LEU A 43 -21.88 20.79 4.73
CA LEU A 43 -23.07 20.43 5.49
C LEU A 43 -24.23 20.08 4.53
N LYS A 44 -24.39 18.78 4.23
CA LYS A 44 -25.43 18.25 3.35
C LYS A 44 -25.98 16.94 3.92
N LYS A 45 -27.30 16.73 3.82
CA LYS A 45 -27.92 15.44 4.15
C LYS A 45 -27.32 14.33 3.28
N ARG A 46 -26.80 13.28 3.90
CA ARG A 46 -26.26 12.09 3.22
C ARG A 46 -27.07 10.85 3.64
N PRO A 47 -27.34 9.90 2.72
CA PRO A 47 -27.91 8.61 3.11
C PRO A 47 -26.94 7.87 4.02
N ARG A 48 -27.47 7.14 5.01
CA ARG A 48 -26.65 6.29 5.89
C ARG A 48 -26.09 5.12 5.07
N PRO A 49 -24.77 4.87 5.08
CA PRO A 49 -24.20 3.69 4.45
C PRO A 49 -24.81 2.40 5.02
N PRO A 50 -24.97 1.33 4.22
CA PRO A 50 -25.44 0.05 4.72
C PRO A 50 -24.49 -0.48 5.80
N VAL A 51 -25.06 -1.10 6.83
CA VAL A 51 -24.28 -1.76 7.88
C VAL A 51 -23.89 -3.15 7.40
N ILE A 52 -22.59 -3.40 7.23
CA ILE A 52 -22.06 -4.73 6.92
C ILE A 52 -21.92 -5.49 8.24
N PRO A 53 -22.59 -6.65 8.43
CA PRO A 53 -22.41 -7.47 9.62
C PRO A 53 -20.96 -7.92 9.78
N SER A 54 -20.46 -7.88 11.02
CA SER A 54 -19.13 -8.40 11.32
C SER A 54 -19.08 -9.91 11.12
N LYS A 55 -18.03 -10.38 10.44
CA LYS A 55 -17.67 -11.81 10.35
C LYS A 55 -16.54 -12.19 11.30
N VAL A 56 -16.11 -11.26 12.16
CA VAL A 56 -14.98 -11.46 13.07
C VAL A 56 -15.42 -12.34 14.24
N VAL A 57 -14.71 -13.43 14.46
CA VAL A 57 -14.78 -14.21 15.69
C VAL A 57 -13.74 -13.64 16.65
N ASP A 58 -14.22 -13.06 17.77
CA ASP A 58 -13.33 -12.44 18.75
C ASP A 58 -12.34 -13.45 19.34
N ARG A 59 -11.11 -13.01 19.60
CA ARG A 59 -10.00 -13.80 20.15
C ARG A 59 -9.60 -15.04 19.34
N SER A 60 -9.95 -15.11 18.05
CA SER A 60 -9.42 -16.15 17.17
C SER A 60 -7.89 -16.08 17.13
N LYS A 61 -7.25 -17.25 17.10
CA LYS A 61 -5.77 -17.35 17.03
C LYS A 61 -5.25 -17.40 15.60
N GLY A 62 -6.12 -17.67 14.63
CA GLY A 62 -5.75 -17.82 13.24
C GLY A 62 -6.93 -17.68 12.29
N ALA A 63 -6.62 -17.69 11.01
CA ALA A 63 -7.58 -17.71 9.92
C ALA A 63 -7.12 -18.70 8.85
N THR A 64 -8.07 -19.27 8.11
CA THR A 64 -7.78 -20.07 6.93
C THR A 64 -7.54 -19.14 5.74
N PHE A 65 -6.39 -19.29 5.09
CA PHE A 65 -6.06 -18.64 3.83
C PHE A 65 -6.18 -19.66 2.70
N SER A 66 -6.80 -19.27 1.59
CA SER A 66 -7.02 -20.13 0.42
C SER A 66 -6.61 -19.40 -0.85
N ILE A 67 -5.82 -20.06 -1.68
CA ILE A 67 -5.46 -19.64 -3.03
C ILE A 67 -5.95 -20.74 -3.96
N HIS A 68 -6.74 -20.37 -4.96
CA HIS A 68 -7.25 -21.33 -5.95
C HIS A 68 -6.20 -21.66 -7.01
N ASP A 69 -5.50 -20.64 -7.52
CA ASP A 69 -4.44 -20.85 -8.51
C ASP A 69 -3.46 -19.66 -8.47
N ILE A 70 -2.20 -19.94 -8.15
CA ILE A 70 -1.15 -18.91 -8.10
C ILE A 70 -0.70 -18.44 -9.50
N TYR A 71 -0.96 -19.22 -10.55
CA TYR A 71 -0.51 -18.94 -11.91
C TYR A 71 -1.44 -18.02 -12.71
N GLU A 72 -2.64 -17.71 -12.19
CA GLU A 72 -3.57 -16.78 -12.86
C GLU A 72 -3.08 -15.33 -12.81
N GLY A 73 -2.29 -14.98 -11.79
CA GLY A 73 -1.80 -13.62 -11.60
C GLY A 73 -0.65 -13.24 -12.53
N PRO A 74 -0.51 -11.95 -12.90
CA PRO A 74 0.57 -11.48 -13.77
C PRO A 74 1.98 -11.68 -13.18
N GLY A 75 2.08 -11.85 -11.85
CA GLY A 75 3.35 -12.05 -11.15
C GLY A 75 4.08 -13.34 -11.51
N LEU A 76 3.38 -14.36 -12.03
CA LEU A 76 3.96 -15.63 -12.50
C LEU A 76 3.72 -15.87 -14.00
N ALA A 77 3.41 -14.82 -14.76
CA ALA A 77 3.21 -14.95 -16.20
C ALA A 77 4.44 -15.57 -16.88
N GLY A 78 4.22 -16.61 -17.69
CA GLY A 78 5.29 -17.34 -18.39
C GLY A 78 6.04 -18.37 -17.53
N VAL A 79 5.80 -18.44 -16.22
CA VAL A 79 6.37 -19.49 -15.37
C VAL A 79 5.62 -20.80 -15.62
N PRO A 80 6.31 -21.91 -15.93
CA PRO A 80 5.65 -23.20 -16.11
C PRO A 80 4.88 -23.63 -14.86
N ARG A 81 3.67 -24.17 -15.06
CA ARG A 81 2.87 -24.72 -13.96
C ARG A 81 3.62 -25.84 -13.24
N GLY A 82 3.47 -25.90 -11.93
CA GLY A 82 4.18 -26.84 -11.06
C GLY A 82 5.62 -26.43 -10.72
N THR A 83 6.15 -25.32 -11.27
CA THR A 83 7.47 -24.78 -10.85
C THR A 83 7.49 -24.40 -9.38
N VAL A 84 6.42 -23.80 -8.86
CA VAL A 84 6.33 -23.37 -7.47
C VAL A 84 5.93 -24.57 -6.60
N LYS A 85 6.72 -24.88 -5.59
CA LYS A 85 6.51 -26.03 -4.67
C LYS A 85 5.98 -25.61 -3.31
N LYS A 86 6.35 -24.42 -2.85
CA LYS A 86 6.03 -23.93 -1.50
C LYS A 86 5.77 -22.44 -1.53
N PHE A 87 4.99 -21.97 -0.57
CA PHE A 87 4.98 -20.56 -0.18
C PHE A 87 5.86 -20.35 1.05
N ARG A 88 6.69 -19.32 1.01
CA ARG A 88 7.29 -18.74 2.23
C ARG A 88 6.42 -17.60 2.70
N LEU A 89 5.96 -17.70 3.94
CA LEU A 89 5.24 -16.65 4.61
C LEU A 89 6.18 -15.89 5.53
N PHE A 90 6.13 -14.58 5.47
CA PHE A 90 6.88 -13.72 6.37
C PHE A 90 6.06 -12.51 6.80
N THR A 91 6.40 -11.97 7.96
CA THR A 91 5.81 -10.75 8.52
C THR A 91 6.85 -9.64 8.56
N TYR A 92 6.37 -8.41 8.68
CA TYR A 92 7.22 -7.23 8.81
C TYR A 92 7.29 -6.83 10.27
N GLN A 93 8.49 -6.52 10.72
CA GLN A 93 8.72 -5.92 12.02
C GLN A 93 9.34 -4.55 11.78
N PHE A 94 8.56 -3.53 12.12
CA PHE A 94 8.88 -2.14 11.88
C PHE A 94 9.75 -1.58 13.01
N ALA A 95 10.56 -0.58 12.67
CA ALA A 95 11.33 0.16 13.65
C ALA A 95 10.42 0.85 14.68
N TYR A 96 10.91 1.00 15.91
CA TYR A 96 10.20 1.74 16.95
C TYR A 96 10.17 3.24 16.64
N HIS A 97 9.19 3.96 17.23
CA HIS A 97 9.16 5.42 17.14
C HIS A 97 10.46 6.03 17.63
N GLY A 98 10.96 7.04 16.93
CA GLY A 98 12.26 7.68 17.21
C GLY A 98 13.46 6.89 16.68
N MET A 99 13.25 5.72 16.08
CA MET A 99 14.27 4.99 15.34
C MET A 99 14.04 5.16 13.84
N GLY A 100 14.97 5.83 13.18
CA GLY A 100 14.96 6.05 11.73
C GLY A 100 16.32 6.56 11.26
N GLY A 101 16.55 6.56 9.95
CA GLY A 101 17.84 6.95 9.38
C GLY A 101 18.81 5.78 9.21
N GLN A 102 19.74 5.92 8.26
CA GLN A 102 20.54 4.82 7.73
C GLN A 102 21.30 4.03 8.80
N VAL A 103 21.63 4.70 9.90
CA VAL A 103 22.34 4.16 11.07
C VAL A 103 21.55 3.10 11.85
N ASN A 104 20.23 3.04 11.70
CA ASN A 104 19.34 2.17 12.47
C ASN A 104 18.81 0.97 11.66
N ARG A 105 19.48 0.61 10.56
CA ARG A 105 19.12 -0.51 9.69
C ARG A 105 19.61 -1.84 10.25
N VAL A 106 18.97 -2.92 9.82
CA VAL A 106 19.46 -4.28 10.10
C VAL A 106 20.43 -4.69 9.00
N GLY A 107 21.73 -4.67 9.32
CA GLY A 107 22.82 -5.01 8.40
C GLY A 107 23.38 -3.81 7.62
N LEU A 108 24.55 -3.99 7.01
CA LEU A 108 25.19 -2.98 6.15
C LEU A 108 24.42 -2.87 4.84
N ASP A 109 23.89 -1.69 4.53
CA ASP A 109 22.93 -1.45 3.43
C ASP A 109 21.72 -2.39 3.41
N GLY A 110 21.35 -2.90 4.59
CA GLY A 110 20.21 -3.77 4.74
C GLY A 110 18.87 -3.03 4.65
N PRO A 111 17.76 -3.80 4.60
CA PRO A 111 16.43 -3.22 4.57
C PRO A 111 16.17 -2.39 5.83
N TRP A 112 15.32 -1.38 5.67
CA TRP A 112 14.86 -0.52 6.76
C TRP A 112 14.02 -1.30 7.79
N ASP A 113 13.25 -2.29 7.33
CA ASP A 113 12.39 -3.13 8.16
C ASP A 113 12.82 -4.60 8.11
N ILE A 114 12.63 -5.30 9.23
CA ILE A 114 12.93 -6.72 9.34
C ILE A 114 11.80 -7.51 8.70
N LYS A 115 12.16 -8.44 7.80
CA LYS A 115 11.26 -9.48 7.32
C LYS A 115 11.52 -10.76 8.11
N ARG A 116 10.57 -11.18 8.94
CA ARG A 116 10.67 -12.41 9.73
C ARG A 116 9.85 -13.52 9.10
N VAL A 117 10.50 -14.61 8.73
CA VAL A 117 9.83 -15.81 8.22
C VAL A 117 8.93 -16.40 9.31
N LEU A 118 7.66 -16.58 8.99
CA LEU A 118 6.67 -17.27 9.83
C LEU A 118 6.71 -18.78 9.59
N GLY A 119 6.98 -19.19 8.36
CA GLY A 119 7.09 -20.59 7.98
C GLY A 119 6.96 -20.79 6.47
N THR A 120 6.89 -22.06 6.06
CA THR A 120 6.58 -22.44 4.69
C THR A 120 5.41 -23.40 4.64
N VAL A 121 4.62 -23.32 3.58
CA VAL A 121 3.49 -24.22 3.32
C VAL A 121 3.62 -24.82 1.91
N PRO A 122 3.26 -26.09 1.71
CA PRO A 122 3.28 -26.70 0.38
C PRO A 122 2.18 -26.11 -0.51
N ILE A 123 2.36 -26.28 -1.82
CA ILE A 123 1.37 -25.94 -2.85
C ILE A 123 1.01 -27.24 -3.57
N GLU A 124 -0.27 -27.37 -3.91
CA GLU A 124 -0.77 -28.51 -4.66
C GLU A 124 -0.30 -28.47 -6.13
N PRO A 125 -0.27 -29.61 -6.85
CA PRO A 125 0.19 -29.66 -8.24
C PRO A 125 -0.56 -28.73 -9.21
N ASP A 126 -1.81 -28.39 -8.90
CA ASP A 126 -2.64 -27.47 -9.69
C ASP A 126 -2.35 -25.99 -9.43
N GLY A 127 -1.50 -25.68 -8.44
CA GLY A 127 -1.17 -24.31 -8.03
C GLY A 127 -2.03 -23.77 -6.88
N SER A 128 -2.93 -24.58 -6.33
CA SER A 128 -3.78 -24.22 -5.20
C SER A 128 -3.07 -24.43 -3.86
N ALA A 129 -3.52 -23.72 -2.82
CA ALA A 129 -3.07 -23.96 -1.45
C ALA A 129 -4.12 -23.52 -0.44
N MET A 130 -4.26 -24.28 0.66
CA MET A 130 -5.08 -23.90 1.80
C MET A 130 -4.32 -24.16 3.10
N PHE A 131 -4.17 -23.13 3.93
CA PHE A 131 -3.37 -23.21 5.16
C PHE A 131 -3.84 -22.22 6.22
N LEU A 132 -3.41 -22.42 7.47
CA LEU A 132 -3.70 -21.52 8.58
C LEU A 132 -2.63 -20.44 8.71
N VAL A 133 -3.07 -19.22 8.99
CA VAL A 133 -2.20 -18.07 9.30
C VAL A 133 -2.55 -17.51 10.68
N PRO A 134 -1.58 -16.93 11.41
CA PRO A 134 -1.87 -16.26 12.67
C PRO A 134 -2.82 -15.07 12.48
N ALA A 135 -3.79 -14.93 13.37
CA ALA A 135 -4.72 -13.79 13.33
C ALA A 135 -3.96 -12.48 13.61
N ASN A 136 -4.47 -11.37 13.07
CA ASN A 136 -3.93 -10.01 13.27
C ASN A 136 -2.43 -9.88 12.95
N THR A 137 -1.90 -10.76 12.11
CA THR A 137 -0.49 -10.74 11.70
C THR A 137 -0.41 -10.34 10.23
N PRO A 138 0.24 -9.22 9.88
CA PRO A 138 0.46 -8.88 8.48
C PRO A 138 1.39 -9.92 7.86
N ILE A 139 0.99 -10.46 6.71
CA ILE A 139 1.77 -11.47 5.99
C ILE A 139 2.05 -11.01 4.57
N SER A 140 3.23 -11.39 4.08
CA SER A 140 3.57 -11.41 2.66
C SER A 140 3.95 -12.83 2.27
N ILE A 141 3.71 -13.16 1.01
CA ILE A 141 3.86 -14.50 0.45
C ILE A 141 4.93 -14.45 -0.65
N GLN A 142 5.89 -15.37 -0.60
CA GLN A 142 6.89 -15.61 -1.64
C GLN A 142 6.69 -17.01 -2.24
N PRO A 143 6.44 -17.14 -3.55
CA PRO A 143 6.44 -18.44 -4.23
C PRO A 143 7.88 -18.98 -4.32
N LEU A 144 8.08 -20.23 -3.93
CA LEU A 144 9.38 -20.89 -3.94
C LEU A 144 9.43 -22.08 -4.90
N ASP A 145 10.56 -22.27 -5.57
CA ASP A 145 10.84 -23.47 -6.38
C ASP A 145 11.28 -24.67 -5.52
N GLU A 146 11.74 -25.75 -6.16
CA GLU A 146 12.22 -26.97 -5.50
C GLU A 146 13.48 -26.76 -4.65
N ASP A 147 14.33 -25.80 -5.04
CA ASP A 147 15.54 -25.40 -4.32
C ASP A 147 15.23 -24.44 -3.15
N GLY A 148 13.99 -23.97 -3.03
CA GLY A 148 13.58 -23.00 -2.03
C GLY A 148 13.95 -21.55 -2.37
N LYS A 149 14.25 -21.26 -3.64
CA LYS A 149 14.51 -19.92 -4.17
C LYS A 149 13.19 -19.26 -4.56
N GLU A 150 13.15 -17.93 -4.47
CA GLU A 150 12.00 -17.17 -4.93
C GLU A 150 11.83 -17.32 -6.44
N VAL A 151 10.62 -17.68 -6.87
CA VAL A 151 10.24 -17.67 -8.28
C VAL A 151 9.73 -16.28 -8.63
N ASN A 152 10.55 -15.53 -9.36
CA ASN A 152 10.18 -14.20 -9.84
C ASN A 152 10.59 -14.06 -11.30
N PRO A 153 9.65 -14.06 -12.27
CA PRO A 153 9.97 -13.89 -13.68
C PRO A 153 10.32 -12.45 -14.06
N ASN A 154 10.17 -11.47 -13.14
CA ASN A 154 10.34 -10.04 -13.41
C ASN A 154 11.60 -9.45 -12.75
N VAL A 155 12.67 -10.22 -12.61
CA VAL A 155 13.99 -9.69 -12.27
C VAL A 155 14.68 -9.21 -13.55
N TRP A 156 14.64 -7.89 -13.76
CA TRP A 156 15.55 -7.15 -14.64
C TRP A 156 16.44 -6.27 -13.79
#